data_AF-W2TMM4-F1
#
_entry.id   AF-W2TMM4-F1
#
_cell.length_a   1.000
_cell.length_b   1.000
_cell.length_c   1.000
_cell.angle_alpha   90.00
_cell.angle_beta   90.00
_cell.angle_gamma   90.00
#
_symmetry.space_group_name_H-M   'P 1'
#
loop_
_entity.id
_entity.type
_entity.pdbx_description
1 polymer ?
#
loop_
_entity_poly.entity_id
_entity_poly.type
_entity_poly.pdbx_seq_one_letter_code
_entity_poly.pdbx_strand_id
1 'polypeptide(L)'
;ADTAAAYTLPRQLGLNQWAFGGQWSVGAESAVARAPLASIAYRFHARDLHLVLAPAADGKPVRFRISIDGAPPGVAHGADVAADGSGVATSARLYQLVRQSGRIADHTFEIRFLDPGAHVYSFTFG
;
A
#
# COMPACT_ATOMS: atom_id res chain seq x y z
N ALA A 1 20.67 -4.63 12.72
CA ALA A 1 19.21 -4.37 12.73
C ALA A 1 18.92 -3.32 11.68
N ASP A 2 17.85 -3.49 10.90
CA ASP A 2 17.49 -2.53 9.85
C ASP A 2 17.16 -1.17 10.46
N THR A 3 17.87 -0.15 10.03
CA THR A 3 17.74 1.21 10.58
C THR A 3 16.64 1.96 9.86
N ALA A 4 15.89 2.79 10.59
CA ALA A 4 14.87 3.64 9.99
C ALA A 4 15.54 4.70 9.08
N ALA A 5 14.98 4.91 7.89
CA ALA A 5 15.41 5.91 6.95
C ALA A 5 14.22 6.68 6.37
N ALA A 6 14.49 7.92 5.95
CA ALA A 6 13.53 8.77 5.26
C ALA A 6 13.55 8.49 3.76
N TYR A 7 12.38 8.25 3.17
CA TYR A 7 12.19 8.06 1.74
C TYR A 7 11.27 9.14 1.18
N THR A 8 11.49 9.51 -0.08
CA THR A 8 10.67 10.50 -0.79
C THR A 8 10.12 9.85 -2.05
N LEU A 9 8.81 9.98 -2.26
CA LEU A 9 8.18 9.54 -3.49
C LEU A 9 8.71 10.37 -4.67
N PRO A 10 9.07 9.74 -5.80
CA PRO A 10 9.42 10.48 -7.00
C PRO A 10 8.17 11.18 -7.55
N ARG A 11 8.38 12.26 -8.33
CA ARG A 11 7.28 12.95 -9.01
C ARG A 11 6.54 12.05 -10.02
N GLN A 12 7.26 11.11 -10.62
CA GLN A 12 6.72 10.17 -11.60
C GLN A 12 7.35 8.80 -11.41
N LEU A 13 6.54 7.75 -11.54
CA LEU A 13 6.96 6.36 -11.61
C LEU A 13 6.81 5.85 -13.04
N GLY A 14 7.79 5.10 -13.53
CA GLY A 14 7.63 4.27 -14.72
C GLY A 14 6.74 3.05 -14.45
N LEU A 15 6.26 2.39 -15.50
CA LEU A 15 5.48 1.15 -15.34
C LEU A 15 6.31 0.08 -14.60
N ASN A 16 5.67 -0.60 -13.65
CA ASN A 16 6.26 -1.61 -12.76
C ASN A 16 7.35 -1.07 -11.82
N GLN A 17 7.38 0.25 -11.60
CA GLN A 17 8.20 0.87 -10.58
C GLN A 17 7.37 1.20 -9.34
N TRP A 18 8.07 1.18 -8.20
CA TRP A 18 7.49 1.48 -6.91
C TRP A 18 8.49 2.26 -6.05
N ALA A 19 7.98 2.98 -5.06
CA ALA A 19 8.80 3.78 -4.17
C ALA A 19 8.15 3.93 -2.78
N PHE A 20 8.99 4.14 -1.77
CA PHE A 20 8.58 4.51 -0.42
C PHE A 20 8.47 6.03 -0.26
N GLY A 21 7.54 6.46 0.59
CA GLY A 21 7.45 7.81 1.14
C GLY A 21 7.39 7.78 2.67
N GLY A 22 8.07 8.70 3.34
CA GLY A 22 8.08 8.79 4.80
C GLY A 22 9.15 7.92 5.46
N GLN A 23 8.95 7.56 6.73
CA GLN A 23 9.93 6.85 7.55
C GLN A 23 9.69 5.34 7.53
N TRP A 24 10.70 4.58 7.09
CA TRP A 24 10.63 3.13 6.96
C TRP A 24 11.87 2.45 7.51
N SER A 25 11.70 1.28 8.11
CA SER A 25 12.79 0.28 8.19
C SER A 25 12.55 -0.75 7.11
N VAL A 26 13.47 -0.86 6.16
CA VAL A 26 13.38 -1.82 5.06
C VAL A 26 14.37 -2.95 5.34
N GLY A 27 13.85 -4.15 5.52
CA GLY A 27 14.64 -5.36 5.74
C GLY A 27 14.59 -6.33 4.58
N ALA A 28 15.22 -7.48 4.76
CA ALA A 28 15.30 -8.51 3.73
C ALA A 28 13.93 -9.14 3.37
N GLU A 29 13.01 -9.22 4.33
CA GLU A 29 11.73 -9.92 4.18
C GLU A 29 10.50 -9.00 4.22
N SER A 30 10.64 -7.81 4.82
CA SER A 30 9.53 -6.87 4.98
C SER A 30 10.01 -5.44 5.15
N ALA A 31 9.12 -4.50 4.90
CA ALA A 31 9.28 -3.10 5.25
C ALA A 31 8.28 -2.73 6.35
N VAL A 32 8.74 -1.97 7.35
CA VAL A 32 7.93 -1.52 8.48
C VAL A 32 7.76 -0.01 8.44
N ALA A 33 6.51 0.46 8.42
CA ALA A 33 6.18 1.87 8.54
C ALA A 33 6.58 2.37 9.94
N ARG A 34 7.56 3.27 10.05
CA ARG A 34 8.08 3.74 11.35
C ARG A 34 7.42 5.02 11.85
N ALA A 35 6.69 5.72 10.99
CA ALA A 35 5.92 6.91 11.35
C ALA A 35 4.54 6.89 10.68
N PRO A 36 3.56 7.63 11.24
CA PRO A 36 2.33 7.96 10.53
C PRO A 36 2.61 8.57 9.17
N LEU A 37 1.69 8.37 8.24
CA LEU A 37 1.73 8.86 6.86
C LEU A 37 2.86 8.28 6.00
N ALA A 38 3.55 7.25 6.47
CA ALA A 38 4.41 6.43 5.62
C ALA A 38 3.59 5.81 4.49
N SER A 39 4.12 5.83 3.26
CA SER A 39 3.40 5.39 2.08
C SER A 39 4.27 4.57 1.13
N ILE A 40 3.58 3.84 0.25
CA ILE A 40 4.18 3.13 -0.88
C ILE A 40 3.37 3.48 -2.11
N ALA A 41 4.04 3.90 -3.18
CA ALA A 41 3.42 4.09 -4.48
C ALA A 41 3.93 3.02 -5.47
N TYR A 42 3.04 2.56 -6.36
CA TYR A 42 3.36 1.58 -7.40
C TYR A 42 2.60 1.96 -8.67
N ARG A 43 3.28 2.06 -9.82
CA ARG A 43 2.60 2.19 -11.12
C ARG A 43 2.47 0.83 -11.80
N PHE A 44 1.25 0.34 -11.99
CA PHE A 44 0.96 -1.04 -12.38
C PHE A 44 0.02 -1.14 -13.58
N HIS A 45 -0.03 -2.32 -14.20
CA HIS A 45 -0.98 -2.71 -15.26
C HIS A 45 -1.58 -4.08 -14.93
N ALA A 46 -2.71 -4.12 -14.22
CA ALA A 46 -3.42 -5.35 -13.84
C ALA A 46 -4.86 -5.04 -13.46
N ARG A 47 -5.76 -6.03 -13.43
CA ARG A 47 -7.14 -5.82 -12.97
C ARG A 47 -7.17 -5.69 -11.45
N ASP A 48 -6.49 -6.61 -10.77
CA ASP A 48 -6.44 -6.66 -9.31
C ASP A 48 -5.05 -6.25 -8.81
N LEU A 49 -5.03 -5.52 -7.69
CA LEU A 49 -3.82 -5.27 -6.91
C LEU A 49 -4.08 -5.70 -5.48
N HIS A 50 -3.19 -6.56 -4.98
CA HIS A 50 -3.20 -7.05 -3.62
C HIS A 50 -1.90 -6.70 -2.91
N LEU A 51 -1.95 -6.67 -1.59
CA LEU A 51 -0.77 -6.46 -0.75
C LEU A 51 -0.81 -7.43 0.42
N VAL A 52 0.28 -8.17 0.63
CA VAL A 52 0.47 -8.94 1.86
C VAL A 52 0.87 -7.95 2.95
N LEU A 53 0.00 -7.80 3.96
CA LEU A 53 0.13 -6.88 5.08
C LEU A 53 -0.02 -7.62 6.40
N ALA A 54 0.64 -7.10 7.44
CA ALA A 54 0.33 -7.42 8.82
C ALA A 54 0.19 -6.14 9.66
N PRO A 55 -0.62 -6.16 10.74
CA PRO A 55 -0.72 -5.06 11.69
C PRO A 55 0.63 -4.80 12.40
N ALA A 56 0.65 -3.86 13.34
CA ALA A 56 1.81 -3.67 14.20
C ALA A 56 2.20 -4.95 14.93
N ALA A 57 3.48 -5.10 15.27
CA ALA A 57 4.02 -6.29 15.93
C ALA A 57 3.34 -6.63 17.27
N ASP A 58 2.74 -5.64 17.94
CA ASP A 58 1.94 -5.81 19.16
C ASP A 58 0.47 -6.18 18.88
N GLY A 59 0.12 -6.46 17.62
CA GLY A 59 -1.22 -6.81 17.17
C GLY A 59 -2.16 -5.62 16.99
N LYS A 60 -1.71 -4.37 17.23
CA LYS A 60 -2.57 -3.20 17.06
C LYS A 60 -2.98 -3.02 15.60
N PRO A 61 -4.28 -2.87 15.31
CA PRO A 61 -4.74 -2.57 13.96
C PRO A 61 -4.09 -1.31 13.40
N VAL A 62 -3.74 -1.35 12.12
CA VAL A 62 -3.14 -0.20 11.42
C VAL A 62 -4.12 0.29 10.37
N ARG A 63 -4.59 1.53 10.50
CA ARG A 63 -5.46 2.16 9.51
C ARG A 63 -4.63 2.61 8.32
N PHE A 64 -5.20 2.50 7.13
CA PHE A 64 -4.59 2.99 5.90
C PHE A 64 -5.63 3.65 5.00
N ARG A 65 -5.13 4.43 4.05
CA ARG A 65 -5.89 4.92 2.90
C ARG A 65 -5.17 4.57 1.61
N ILE A 66 -5.92 4.19 0.59
CA ILE A 66 -5.40 4.03 -0.77
C ILE A 66 -5.92 5.12 -1.70
N SER A 67 -5.19 5.34 -2.78
CA SER A 67 -5.66 6.11 -3.94
C SER A 67 -5.22 5.48 -5.24
N ILE A 68 -5.99 5.71 -6.29
CA ILE A 68 -5.68 5.41 -7.69
C ILE A 68 -5.60 6.74 -8.43
N ASP A 69 -4.44 7.04 -9.00
CA ASP A 69 -4.12 8.30 -9.66
C ASP A 69 -4.45 9.55 -8.81
N GLY A 70 -4.22 9.43 -7.51
CA GLY A 70 -4.47 10.50 -6.53
C GLY A 70 -5.92 10.66 -6.08
N ALA A 71 -6.85 9.85 -6.59
CA ALA A 71 -8.25 9.85 -6.19
C ALA A 71 -8.63 8.59 -5.40
N PRO A 72 -9.71 8.62 -4.58
CA PRO A 72 -10.27 7.41 -3.98
C PRO A 72 -10.64 6.36 -5.05
N PRO A 73 -10.57 5.05 -4.72
CA PRO A 73 -10.80 3.98 -5.69
C PRO A 73 -12.24 3.93 -6.21
N GLY A 74 -13.22 4.45 -5.47
CA GLY A 74 -14.63 4.40 -5.87
C GLY A 74 -15.05 2.96 -6.15
N VAL A 75 -15.71 2.72 -7.29
CA VAL A 75 -16.14 1.38 -7.71
C VAL A 75 -15.01 0.38 -7.96
N ALA A 76 -13.76 0.85 -8.06
CA ALA A 76 -12.58 -0.02 -8.22
C ALA A 76 -12.01 -0.52 -6.88
N HIS A 77 -12.71 -0.29 -5.76
CA HIS A 77 -12.26 -0.76 -4.46
C HIS A 77 -12.22 -2.30 -4.40
N GLY A 78 -11.18 -2.85 -3.78
CA GLY A 78 -11.10 -4.27 -3.48
C GLY A 78 -11.99 -4.68 -2.30
N ALA A 79 -12.03 -5.98 -1.98
CA ALA A 79 -12.85 -6.50 -0.90
C ALA A 79 -12.47 -5.98 0.49
N ASP A 80 -11.21 -5.56 0.67
CA ASP A 80 -10.66 -5.14 1.96
C ASP A 80 -10.56 -3.62 2.14
N VAL A 81 -11.17 -2.87 1.22
CA VAL A 81 -11.08 -1.40 1.14
C VAL A 81 -12.46 -0.83 0.85
N ALA A 82 -12.83 0.24 1.53
CA ALA A 82 -14.06 0.96 1.25
C ALA A 82 -13.92 1.83 -0.01
N ALA A 83 -15.04 2.23 -0.62
CA ALA A 83 -15.03 3.07 -1.83
C ALA A 83 -14.29 4.41 -1.66
N ASP A 84 -14.20 4.95 -0.45
CA ASP A 84 -13.44 6.15 -0.11
C ASP A 84 -11.92 5.91 0.03
N GLY A 85 -11.47 4.66 -0.13
CA GLY A 85 -10.09 4.23 -0.04
C GLY A 85 -9.64 3.85 1.37
N SER A 86 -10.50 3.94 2.38
CA SER A 86 -10.14 3.54 3.75
C SER A 86 -10.10 2.03 3.93
N GLY A 87 -9.16 1.56 4.76
CA GLY A 87 -9.05 0.17 5.18
C GLY A 87 -8.28 0.04 6.49
N VAL A 88 -8.32 -1.16 7.07
CA VAL A 88 -7.64 -1.45 8.34
C VAL A 88 -6.97 -2.82 8.26
N ALA A 89 -5.66 -2.86 8.52
CA ALA A 89 -4.92 -4.10 8.64
C ALA A 89 -5.08 -4.63 10.07
N THR A 90 -5.70 -5.80 10.22
CA THR A 90 -6.01 -6.43 11.52
C THR A 90 -5.33 -7.79 11.71
N SER A 91 -4.87 -8.42 10.62
CA SER A 91 -4.17 -9.69 10.64
C SER A 91 -3.14 -9.79 9.51
N ALA A 92 -2.18 -10.71 9.65
CA ALA A 92 -1.19 -11.03 8.62
C ALA A 92 -1.83 -11.87 7.51
N ARG A 93 -2.11 -11.26 6.35
CA ARG A 93 -2.74 -11.94 5.20
C ARG A 93 -2.57 -11.16 3.90
N LEU A 94 -3.09 -11.73 2.81
CA LEU A 94 -3.30 -11.01 1.56
C LEU A 94 -4.53 -10.09 1.69
N TYR A 95 -4.37 -8.82 1.34
CA TYR A 95 -5.45 -7.84 1.24
C TYR A 95 -5.73 -7.50 -0.22
N GLN A 96 -6.98 -7.62 -0.66
CA GLN A 96 -7.42 -7.16 -1.98
C GLN A 96 -7.77 -5.68 -1.91
N LEU A 97 -6.91 -4.84 -2.50
CA LEU A 97 -6.98 -3.38 -2.35
C LEU A 97 -7.69 -2.72 -3.52
N VAL A 98 -7.41 -3.18 -4.74
CA VAL A 98 -7.99 -2.66 -5.98
C VAL A 98 -8.55 -3.82 -6.79
N ARG A 99 -9.72 -3.59 -7.39
CA ARG A 99 -10.33 -4.44 -8.42
C ARG A 99 -10.93 -3.55 -9.50
N GLN A 100 -10.16 -3.30 -10.55
CA GLN A 100 -10.61 -2.50 -11.69
C GLN A 100 -11.75 -3.20 -12.44
N SER A 101 -12.62 -2.39 -13.04
CA SER A 101 -13.70 -2.85 -13.93
C SER A 101 -13.45 -2.37 -15.36
N GLY A 102 -13.95 -3.14 -16.34
CA GLY A 102 -13.79 -2.81 -17.75
C GLY A 102 -12.37 -3.05 -18.29
N ARG A 103 -11.88 -2.14 -19.13
CA ARG A 103 -10.58 -2.27 -19.79
C ARG A 103 -9.45 -2.00 -18.78
N ILE A 104 -8.50 -2.91 -18.70
CA ILE A 104 -7.29 -2.74 -17.87
C ILE A 104 -6.45 -1.59 -18.43
N ALA A 105 -6.05 -0.67 -17.55
CA ALA A 105 -5.18 0.46 -17.85
C ALA A 105 -4.05 0.57 -16.84
N ASP A 106 -3.04 1.38 -17.20
CA ASP A 106 -1.95 1.74 -16.31
C ASP A 106 -2.46 2.71 -15.25
N HIS A 107 -2.21 2.41 -13.98
CA HIS A 107 -2.59 3.28 -12.88
C HIS A 107 -1.46 3.45 -11.88
N THR A 108 -1.43 4.60 -11.21
CA THR A 108 -0.58 4.83 -10.05
C THR A 108 -1.39 4.57 -8.79
N PHE A 109 -1.04 3.50 -8.09
CA PHE A 109 -1.56 3.19 -6.77
C PHE A 109 -0.69 3.85 -5.70
N GLU A 110 -1.30 4.40 -4.66
CA GLU A 110 -0.62 4.75 -3.41
C GLU A 110 -1.39 4.13 -2.25
N ILE A 111 -0.68 3.52 -1.30
CA ILE A 111 -1.19 3.22 0.04
C ILE A 111 -0.44 4.07 1.07
N ARG A 112 -1.19 4.69 1.98
CA ARG A 112 -0.67 5.49 3.09
C ARG A 112 -1.17 4.93 4.41
N PHE A 113 -0.24 4.60 5.30
CA PHE A 113 -0.54 4.13 6.64
C PHE A 113 -0.76 5.33 7.56
N LEU A 114 -1.94 5.42 8.16
CA LEU A 114 -2.31 6.52 9.07
C LEU A 114 -1.72 6.33 10.47
N ASP A 115 -1.42 5.08 10.82
CA ASP A 115 -0.74 4.69 12.04
C ASP A 115 0.62 4.08 11.70
N PRO A 116 1.63 4.16 12.59
CA PRO A 116 2.89 3.46 12.40
C PRO A 116 2.71 1.95 12.64
N GLY A 117 3.72 1.18 12.25
CA GLY A 117 3.85 -0.23 12.60
C GLY A 117 3.38 -1.21 11.55
N ALA A 118 2.74 -0.77 10.45
CA ALA A 118 2.37 -1.68 9.37
C ALA A 118 3.59 -2.44 8.83
N HIS A 119 3.48 -3.76 8.78
CA HIS A 119 4.44 -4.64 8.12
C HIS A 119 3.94 -4.93 6.70
N VAL A 120 4.78 -4.64 5.71
CA VAL A 120 4.49 -4.83 4.29
C VAL A 120 5.47 -5.81 3.70
N TYR A 121 4.97 -6.78 2.93
CA TYR A 121 5.77 -7.88 2.41
C TYR A 121 5.87 -7.85 0.88
N SER A 122 4.75 -8.00 0.18
CA SER A 122 4.75 -8.09 -1.29
C SER A 122 3.46 -7.58 -1.92
N PHE A 123 3.61 -6.96 -3.09
CA PHE A 123 2.49 -6.74 -4.01
C PHE A 123 2.28 -7.98 -4.87
N THR A 124 1.01 -8.30 -5.14
CA THR A 124 0.64 -9.32 -6.14
C THR A 124 -0.51 -8.80 -7.00
N PHE A 125 -0.60 -9.31 -8.22
CA PHE A 125 -1.48 -8.79 -9.27
C PHE A 125 -2.30 -9.92 -9.92
N GLY A 126 -3.47 -9.59 -10.48
CA GLY A 126 -4.37 -10.54 -11.15
C GLY A 126 -5.34 -9.93 -12.13
#